data_AF-A0A920NDR9-F1
#
_entry.id   AF-A0A920NDR9-F1
#
_cell.length_a   1.000
_cell.length_b   1.000
_cell.length_c   1.000
_cell.angle_alpha   90.00
_cell.angle_beta   90.00
_cell.angle_gamma   90.00
#
_symmetry.space_group_name_H-M   'P 1'
#
loop_
_entity.id
_entity.type
_entity.pdbx_description
1 polymer ?
#
loop_
_entity_poly.entity_id
_entity_poly.type
_entity_poly.pdbx_seq_one_letter_code
_entity_poly.pdbx_strand_id
1 'polypeptide(L)'
;MGLKPDTFIKDIKIDKVFIGSCTNGRIEDLREVAKIIKDKKKATHVHAMIVPGSGLVKEQAEQEGLDKIFIESGFEWREPGCSMCLAMNADKLKPQERCASTSNRNFEGRQGRGGRTHLVSPAMAAAAAISGNFEDVRKYKN
;
A
#
# COMPACT_ATOMS: atom_id res chain seq x y z
N MET A 1 9.76 -16.50 4.46
CA MET A 1 9.94 -15.02 4.52
C MET A 1 11.25 -14.49 3.94
N GLY A 2 12.30 -15.30 3.73
CA GLY A 2 13.53 -14.85 3.05
C GLY A 2 14.27 -13.73 3.79
N LEU A 3 14.31 -13.81 5.12
CA LEU A 3 15.01 -12.87 6.00
C LEU A 3 16.04 -13.66 6.81
N LYS A 4 17.16 -13.03 7.15
CA LYS A 4 18.14 -13.58 8.10
C LYS A 4 17.77 -13.11 9.51
N PRO A 5 18.13 -13.87 10.56
CA PRO A 5 18.05 -13.36 11.93
C PRO A 5 18.69 -11.97 12.05
N ASP A 6 18.16 -11.16 12.97
CA ASP A 6 18.64 -9.80 13.26
C ASP A 6 18.59 -8.79 12.09
N THR A 7 17.87 -9.11 11.01
CA THR A 7 17.59 -8.14 9.94
C THR A 7 16.69 -7.04 10.50
N PHE A 8 17.16 -5.80 10.53
CA PHE A 8 16.31 -4.68 10.95
C PHE A 8 15.16 -4.49 9.96
N ILE A 9 13.98 -4.13 10.48
CA ILE A 9 12.78 -3.88 9.66
C ILE A 9 13.06 -2.84 8.56
N LYS A 10 13.84 -1.80 8.89
CA LYS A 10 14.20 -0.73 7.95
C LYS A 10 15.05 -1.17 6.76
N ASP A 11 15.75 -2.30 6.89
CA ASP A 11 16.62 -2.84 5.83
C ASP A 11 15.84 -3.80 4.90
N ILE A 12 14.56 -4.02 5.18
CA ILE A 12 13.71 -4.90 4.40
C ILE A 12 13.12 -4.11 3.22
N LYS A 13 13.71 -4.32 2.05
CA LYS A 13 13.21 -3.81 0.77
C LYS A 13 11.84 -4.36 0.42
N ILE A 14 10.97 -3.48 -0.08
CA ILE A 14 9.65 -3.85 -0.62
C ILE A 14 9.61 -3.64 -2.13
N ASP A 15 8.76 -4.43 -2.78
CA ASP A 15 8.52 -4.35 -4.22
C ASP A 15 7.15 -3.72 -4.52
N LYS A 16 6.16 -3.99 -3.67
CA LYS A 16 4.78 -3.48 -3.84
C LYS A 16 4.21 -2.84 -2.59
N VAL A 17 3.33 -1.86 -2.78
CA VAL A 17 2.47 -1.31 -1.74
C VAL A 17 1.03 -1.44 -2.19
N PHE A 18 0.20 -2.00 -1.31
CA PHE A 18 -1.23 -2.14 -1.51
C PHE A 18 -1.98 -1.47 -0.38
N ILE A 19 -2.62 -0.37 -0.70
CA ILE A 19 -3.49 0.38 0.20
C ILE A 19 -4.91 0.19 -0.33
N GLY A 20 -5.82 -0.23 0.53
CA GLY A 20 -7.20 -0.45 0.13
C GLY A 20 -7.65 -1.89 0.29
N SER A 21 -8.74 -2.06 1.01
CA SER A 21 -9.47 -3.32 1.13
C SER A 21 -10.82 -3.02 1.80
N CYS A 22 -11.66 -4.03 1.99
CA CYS A 22 -12.84 -3.87 2.85
C CYS A 22 -12.49 -3.52 4.31
N THR A 23 -11.23 -3.65 4.75
CA THR A 23 -10.81 -3.27 6.11
C THR A 23 -10.12 -1.91 6.19
N ASN A 24 -9.38 -1.48 5.16
CA ASN A 24 -8.56 -0.27 5.21
C ASN A 24 -8.60 0.51 3.89
N GLY A 25 -9.80 0.72 3.37
CA GLY A 25 -10.09 1.54 2.20
C GLY A 25 -11.17 2.58 2.45
N ARG A 26 -11.39 2.99 3.70
CA ARG A 26 -12.37 4.03 4.06
C ARG A 26 -11.80 5.41 3.80
N ILE A 27 -12.64 6.44 3.78
CA ILE A 27 -12.20 7.80 3.46
C ILE A 27 -11.15 8.31 4.47
N GLU A 28 -11.27 7.97 5.74
CA GLU A 28 -10.28 8.33 6.76
C GLU A 28 -8.91 7.68 6.52
N ASP A 29 -8.88 6.44 6.03
CA ASP A 29 -7.66 5.72 5.68
C ASP A 29 -6.96 6.43 4.50
N LEU A 30 -7.74 6.82 3.47
CA LEU A 30 -7.23 7.54 2.29
C LEU A 30 -6.72 8.94 2.63
N ARG A 31 -7.42 9.68 3.49
CA ARG A 31 -6.96 10.98 3.99
C ARG A 31 -5.66 10.86 4.78
N GLU A 32 -5.50 9.82 5.60
CA GLU A 32 -4.25 9.59 6.33
C GLU A 32 -3.08 9.36 5.37
N VAL A 33 -3.30 8.57 4.31
CA VAL A 33 -2.29 8.34 3.26
C VAL A 33 -1.95 9.64 2.54
N ALA A 34 -2.97 10.41 2.11
CA ALA A 34 -2.78 11.67 1.40
C ALA A 34 -1.92 12.65 2.22
N LYS A 35 -2.16 12.79 3.53
CA LYS A 35 -1.37 13.65 4.42
C LYS A 35 0.12 13.30 4.42
N ILE A 36 0.45 12.02 4.38
CA ILE A 36 1.85 11.55 4.43
C ILE A 36 2.54 11.77 3.09
N ILE A 37 1.88 11.40 1.99
CA ILE A 37 2.51 11.39 0.67
C ILE A 37 2.48 12.73 -0.05
N LYS A 38 1.64 13.68 0.39
CA LYS A 38 1.57 15.02 -0.22
C LYS A 38 2.97 15.63 -0.39
N ASP A 39 3.21 16.16 -1.59
CA ASP A 39 4.47 16.75 -2.04
C ASP A 39 5.67 15.79 -2.02
N LYS A 40 5.43 14.47 -1.98
CA LYS A 40 6.45 13.42 -2.02
C LYS A 40 6.14 12.44 -3.16
N LYS A 41 7.14 11.65 -3.54
CA LYS A 41 7.01 10.61 -4.57
C LYS A 41 7.32 9.26 -3.94
N LYS A 42 6.64 8.21 -4.42
CA LYS A 42 7.06 6.83 -4.11
C LYS A 42 8.47 6.57 -4.63
N ALA A 43 9.17 5.62 -4.02
CA ALA A 43 10.42 5.10 -4.55
C ALA A 43 10.22 4.53 -5.98
N THR A 44 11.20 4.75 -6.85
CA THR A 44 11.09 4.43 -8.29
C THR A 44 10.85 2.94 -8.54
N HIS A 45 11.44 2.06 -7.72
CA HIS A 45 11.32 0.61 -7.82
C HIS A 45 10.04 0.03 -7.21
N VAL A 46 9.28 0.82 -6.44
CA VAL A 46 8.07 0.32 -5.77
C VAL A 46 6.86 0.46 -6.68
N HIS A 47 6.09 -0.61 -6.85
CA HIS A 47 4.77 -0.56 -7.46
C HIS A 47 3.72 -0.26 -6.37
N ALA A 48 3.14 0.93 -6.36
CA ALA A 48 2.20 1.33 -5.33
C ALA A 48 0.80 1.57 -5.91
N MET A 49 -0.21 0.95 -5.30
CA MET A 49 -1.61 1.06 -5.73
C MET A 49 -2.51 1.39 -4.55
N ILE A 50 -3.55 2.19 -4.84
CA ILE A 50 -4.59 2.57 -3.88
C ILE A 50 -5.95 2.16 -4.44
N VAL A 51 -6.69 1.38 -3.65
CA VAL A 51 -8.00 0.83 -4.00
C VAL A 51 -9.05 1.31 -2.99
N PRO A 52 -9.97 2.21 -3.36
CA PRO A 52 -11.04 2.63 -2.47
C PRO A 52 -11.94 1.46 -2.06
N GLY A 53 -12.44 1.48 -0.83
CA GLY A 53 -13.24 0.38 -0.25
C GLY A 53 -14.63 0.25 -0.87
N SER A 54 -15.15 1.31 -1.50
CA SER A 54 -16.42 1.34 -2.21
C SER A 54 -16.46 2.47 -3.25
N GLY A 55 -17.47 2.45 -4.13
CA GLY A 55 -17.72 3.55 -5.08
C GLY A 55 -17.97 4.89 -4.39
N LEU A 56 -18.74 4.88 -3.29
CA LEU A 56 -19.00 6.10 -2.50
C LEU A 56 -17.72 6.70 -1.91
N VAL A 57 -16.80 5.86 -1.41
CA VAL A 57 -15.50 6.36 -0.91
C VAL A 57 -14.64 6.90 -2.05
N LYS A 58 -14.68 6.28 -3.23
CA LYS A 58 -13.97 6.77 -4.41
C LYS A 58 -14.47 8.14 -4.83
N GLU A 59 -15.78 8.29 -5.02
CA GLU A 59 -16.41 9.56 -5.37
C GLU A 59 -16.07 10.66 -4.35
N GLN A 60 -16.14 10.33 -3.06
CA GLN A 60 -15.76 11.26 -2.01
C GLN A 60 -14.28 11.65 -2.06
N ALA A 61 -13.38 10.68 -2.27
CA ALA A 61 -11.95 10.95 -2.38
C ALA A 61 -11.61 11.83 -3.60
N GLU A 62 -12.32 11.64 -4.72
CA GLU A 62 -12.17 12.46 -5.93
C GLU A 62 -12.75 13.87 -5.74
N GLN A 63 -13.89 14.02 -5.05
CA GLN A 63 -14.44 15.32 -4.66
C GLN A 63 -13.49 16.11 -3.75
N GLU A 64 -12.80 15.42 -2.84
CA GLU A 64 -11.77 15.99 -1.96
C GLU A 64 -10.42 16.21 -2.66
N GLY A 65 -10.25 15.73 -3.91
CA GLY A 65 -9.01 15.83 -4.68
C GLY A 65 -7.88 14.95 -4.16
N LEU A 66 -8.18 13.91 -3.38
CA LEU A 66 -7.19 12.99 -2.83
C LEU A 66 -6.56 12.13 -3.94
N ASP A 67 -7.36 11.74 -4.94
CA ASP A 67 -6.93 11.01 -6.14
C ASP A 67 -5.77 11.71 -6.84
N LYS A 68 -5.83 13.04 -6.97
CA LYS A 68 -4.78 13.85 -7.59
C LYS A 68 -3.48 13.76 -6.80
N ILE A 69 -3.56 13.86 -5.46
CA ILE A 69 -2.39 13.69 -4.57
C ILE A 69 -1.77 12.31 -4.77
N PHE A 70 -2.58 11.27 -4.90
CA PHE A 70 -2.12 9.89 -5.12
C PHE A 70 -1.39 9.75 -6.46
N ILE A 71 -2.01 10.21 -7.55
CA ILE A 71 -1.45 10.17 -8.90
C ILE A 71 -0.17 10.99 -8.98
N GLU A 72 -0.18 12.21 -8.44
CA GLU A 72 0.99 13.07 -8.37
C GLU A 72 2.11 12.41 -7.56
N SER A 73 1.80 11.68 -6.48
CA SER A 73 2.81 10.93 -5.70
C SER A 73 3.31 9.66 -6.41
N GLY A 74 2.76 9.34 -7.58
CA GLY A 74 3.12 8.19 -8.40
C GLY A 74 2.37 6.90 -8.05
N PHE A 75 1.30 6.97 -7.27
CA PHE A 75 0.46 5.82 -6.97
C PHE A 75 -0.56 5.59 -8.09
N GLU A 76 -0.90 4.33 -8.31
CA GLU A 76 -2.02 3.99 -9.17
C GLU A 76 -3.33 4.13 -8.39
N TRP A 77 -4.19 5.05 -8.82
CA TRP A 77 -5.56 5.18 -8.35
C TRP A 77 -6.46 4.19 -9.09
N ARG A 78 -7.06 3.23 -8.36
CA ARG A 78 -7.81 2.11 -8.94
C ARG A 78 -9.31 2.23 -8.71
N GLU A 79 -10.07 1.40 -9.42
CA GLU A 79 -11.50 1.19 -9.16
C GLU A 79 -11.72 0.38 -7.88
N PRO A 80 -12.84 0.61 -7.16
CA PRO A 80 -13.12 -0.08 -5.92
C PRO A 80 -13.31 -1.58 -6.16
N GLY A 81 -12.75 -2.40 -5.26
CA GLY A 81 -12.87 -3.85 -5.35
C GLY A 81 -11.88 -4.61 -4.47
N CYS A 82 -11.90 -5.94 -4.55
CA CYS A 82 -11.01 -6.78 -3.75
C CYS A 82 -9.54 -6.69 -4.20
N SER A 83 -9.27 -6.45 -5.49
CA SER A 83 -7.91 -6.31 -6.05
C SER A 83 -6.91 -7.35 -5.47
N MET A 84 -5.72 -6.90 -5.06
CA MET A 84 -4.67 -7.74 -4.52
C MET A 84 -5.02 -8.36 -3.16
N CYS A 85 -6.10 -7.94 -2.48
CA CYS A 85 -6.56 -8.61 -1.25
C CYS A 85 -7.00 -10.06 -1.51
N LEU A 86 -7.44 -10.36 -2.74
CA LEU A 86 -7.87 -11.69 -3.17
C LEU A 86 -6.94 -12.33 -4.21
N ALA A 87 -6.20 -11.53 -4.98
CA ALA A 87 -5.24 -11.97 -6.01
C ALA A 87 -5.82 -12.96 -7.05
N MET A 88 -7.12 -12.81 -7.35
CA MET A 88 -7.81 -13.51 -8.44
C MET A 88 -7.78 -12.72 -9.76
N ASN A 89 -7.19 -11.53 -9.75
CA ASN A 89 -7.02 -10.65 -10.89
C ASN A 89 -5.54 -10.49 -11.25
N ALA A 90 -5.21 -9.54 -12.12
CA ALA A 90 -3.83 -9.23 -12.48
C ALA A 90 -3.01 -8.66 -11.31
N ASP A 91 -3.68 -8.12 -10.28
CA ASP A 91 -3.05 -7.57 -9.08
C ASP A 91 -2.62 -8.73 -8.17
N LYS A 92 -1.39 -9.18 -8.36
CA LYS A 92 -0.78 -10.24 -7.56
C LYS A 92 0.71 -10.03 -7.39
N LEU A 93 1.25 -10.61 -6.33
CA LEU A 93 2.69 -10.74 -6.11
C LEU A 93 3.25 -11.86 -6.98
N LYS A 94 4.38 -11.59 -7.62
CA LYS A 94 5.24 -12.60 -8.21
C LYS A 94 5.99 -13.34 -7.10
N PRO A 95 6.52 -14.55 -7.37
CA PRO A 95 7.36 -15.25 -6.41
C PRO A 95 8.47 -14.34 -5.88
N GLN A 96 8.65 -14.38 -4.55
CA GLN A 96 9.66 -13.62 -3.79
C GLN A 96 9.40 -12.11 -3.65
N GLU A 97 8.48 -11.51 -4.42
CA GLU A 97 8.08 -10.11 -4.24
C GLU A 97 7.52 -9.90 -2.83
N ARG A 98 7.83 -8.74 -2.27
CA ARG A 98 7.42 -8.33 -0.94
C ARG A 98 6.48 -7.14 -0.99
N CYS A 99 5.39 -7.24 -0.23
CA CYS A 99 4.38 -6.20 -0.14
C CYS A 99 4.20 -5.66 1.28
N ALA A 100 4.10 -4.34 1.40
CA ALA A 100 3.43 -3.68 2.51
C ALA A 100 1.94 -3.50 2.16
N SER A 101 1.07 -4.22 2.86
CA SER A 101 -0.35 -4.35 2.53
C SER A 101 -1.23 -3.90 3.68
N THR A 102 -2.28 -3.14 3.37
CA THR A 102 -3.36 -2.80 4.31
C THR A 102 -4.54 -3.79 4.22
N SER A 103 -4.29 -5.01 3.73
CA SER A 103 -5.23 -6.11 3.89
C SER A 103 -5.25 -6.59 5.35
N ASN A 104 -6.16 -7.52 5.67
CA ASN A 104 -6.22 -8.17 6.98
C ASN A 104 -5.68 -9.61 6.99
N ARG A 105 -5.11 -10.07 5.87
CA ARG A 105 -4.68 -11.47 5.67
C ARG A 105 -3.37 -11.52 4.89
N ASN A 106 -2.41 -12.29 5.41
CA ASN A 106 -1.07 -12.47 4.82
C ASN A 106 -0.58 -13.92 4.81
N PHE A 107 -1.47 -14.90 4.94
CA PHE A 107 -1.08 -16.31 4.82
C PHE A 107 -0.48 -16.61 3.44
N GLU A 108 0.32 -17.67 3.35
CA GLU A 108 1.05 -18.00 2.12
C GLU A 108 0.11 -18.15 0.91
N GLY A 109 0.48 -17.50 -0.20
CA GLY A 109 -0.32 -17.53 -1.42
C GLY A 109 -1.49 -16.54 -1.46
N ARG A 110 -1.83 -15.87 -0.34
CA ARG A 110 -3.02 -15.00 -0.27
C ARG A 110 -3.04 -13.90 -1.33
N GLN A 111 -1.91 -13.22 -1.51
CA GLN A 111 -1.77 -12.12 -2.48
C GLN A 111 -0.97 -12.55 -3.71
N GLY A 112 -0.76 -13.85 -3.92
CA GLY A 112 0.10 -14.41 -4.96
C GLY A 112 1.01 -15.52 -4.44
N ARG A 113 1.16 -16.58 -5.22
CA ARG A 113 1.97 -17.76 -4.86
C ARG A 113 3.44 -17.36 -4.69
N GLY A 114 4.01 -17.67 -3.53
CA GLY A 114 5.40 -17.33 -3.19
C GLY A 114 5.65 -15.84 -2.88
N GLY A 115 4.61 -15.02 -2.88
CA GLY A 115 4.67 -13.62 -2.44
C GLY A 115 4.80 -13.50 -0.91
N ARG A 116 5.31 -12.36 -0.45
CA ARG A 116 5.61 -12.12 0.97
C ARG A 116 4.89 -10.85 1.44
N THR A 117 3.81 -11.02 2.18
CA THR A 117 2.96 -9.91 2.63
C THR A 117 3.22 -9.54 4.09
N HIS A 118 3.37 -8.25 4.35
CA HIS A 118 3.39 -7.66 5.68
C HIS A 118 2.13 -6.82 5.87
N LEU A 119 1.37 -7.12 6.92
CA LEU A 119 0.19 -6.34 7.27
C LEU A 119 0.62 -5.07 7.99
N VAL A 120 0.19 -3.93 7.49
CA VAL A 120 0.56 -2.62 8.02
C VAL A 120 -0.63 -1.65 7.96
N SER A 121 -0.57 -0.58 8.74
CA SER A 121 -1.56 0.50 8.67
C SER A 121 -1.42 1.30 7.35
N PRO A 122 -2.45 2.05 6.93
CA PRO A 122 -2.38 2.94 5.77
C PRO A 122 -1.19 3.92 5.85
N ALA A 123 -0.98 4.51 7.04
CA ALA A 123 0.14 5.42 7.27
C ALA A 123 1.52 4.76 7.04
N MET A 124 1.67 3.53 7.51
CA MET A 124 2.91 2.77 7.38
C MET A 124 3.14 2.32 5.92
N ALA A 125 2.08 1.92 5.22
CA ALA A 125 2.14 1.61 3.80
C ALA A 125 2.57 2.83 2.97
N ALA A 126 2.05 4.01 3.29
CA ALA A 126 2.43 5.27 2.66
C ALA A 126 3.91 5.61 2.91
N ALA A 127 4.38 5.51 4.16
CA ALA A 127 5.78 5.73 4.50
C ALA A 127 6.71 4.75 3.77
N ALA A 128 6.33 3.46 3.72
CA ALA A 128 7.11 2.44 3.05
C ALA A 128 7.15 2.64 1.53
N ALA A 129 6.08 3.15 0.92
CA ALA A 129 6.05 3.50 -0.49
C ALA A 129 7.08 4.60 -0.83
N ILE A 130 7.23 5.60 0.05
CA ILE A 130 8.20 6.70 -0.12
C ILE A 130 9.63 6.18 0.07
N SER A 131 9.90 5.45 1.16
CA SER A 131 11.25 4.97 1.49
C SER A 131 11.73 3.84 0.58
N GLY A 132 10.82 3.02 0.05
CA GLY A 132 11.16 1.81 -0.71
C GLY A 132 11.54 0.60 0.16
N ASN A 133 11.54 0.78 1.47
CA ASN A 133 11.70 -0.22 2.52
C ASN A 133 10.64 0.04 3.60
N PHE A 134 10.48 -0.84 4.60
CA PHE A 134 9.72 -0.45 5.78
C PHE A 134 10.44 0.70 6.51
N GLU A 135 9.70 1.65 7.09
CA GLU A 135 10.29 2.86 7.66
C GLU A 135 9.47 3.31 8.87
N ASP A 136 10.07 4.11 9.76
CA ASP A 136 9.31 4.72 10.85
C ASP A 136 8.39 5.83 10.32
N VAL A 137 7.09 5.59 10.38
CA VAL A 137 6.05 6.54 9.94
C VAL A 137 6.09 7.88 10.68
N ARG A 138 6.64 7.93 11.89
CA ARG A 138 6.74 9.17 12.69
C ARG A 138 7.62 10.22 12.01
N LYS A 139 8.51 9.81 11.09
CA LYS A 139 9.30 10.74 10.27
C LYS A 139 8.47 11.56 9.29
N TYR A 140 7.20 11.19 9.07
CA TYR A 140 6.30 11.82 8.09
C TYR A 140 5.05 12.44 8.73
N LYS A 141 4.84 12.23 10.03
CA LYS A 141 3.78 12.87 10.80
C LYS A 141 4.41 14.09 11.49
N ASN A 142 4.17 15.28 10.92
CA ASN A 142 4.38 16.53 11.63
C ASN A 142 3.30 16.71 12.69
#